data_AF-A0A5A9GEY7-F1
#
_entry.id   AF-A0A5A9GEY7-F1
#
_cell.length_a   1.000
_cell.length_b   1.000
_cell.length_c   1.000
_cell.angle_alpha   90.00
_cell.angle_beta   90.00
_cell.angle_gamma   90.00
#
_symmetry.space_group_name_H-M   'P 1'
#
loop_
_entity.id
_entity.type
_entity.pdbx_description
1 polymer ?
#
loop_
_entity_poly.entity_id
_entity_poly.type
_entity_poly.pdbx_seq_one_letter_code
_entity_poly.pdbx_strand_id
1 'polypeptide(L)'
;MHHRISTRRGILAGTVAACVVPAALLPPLSVAPDPHPDAALLELGREMDDLVAALYSADSDEARDALCARYAAVQDQVAVLVPRTPAGLAVRLRLAWNLSTELDGTEHRFGPQPYSDDRTRLLWELIRDAERLSGIAA
;
A
#
# COMPACT_ATOMS: atom_id res chain seq x y z
N MET A 1 -61.48 45.23 25.84
CA MET A 1 -61.72 45.74 24.47
C MET A 1 -61.34 44.66 23.48
N HIS A 2 -62.34 44.10 22.80
CA HIS A 2 -62.15 43.20 21.66
C HIS A 2 -61.69 43.99 20.43
N HIS A 3 -60.77 43.43 19.64
CA HIS A 3 -60.89 43.46 18.18
C HIS A 3 -60.27 42.22 17.53
N ARG A 4 -61.02 41.69 16.56
CA ARG A 4 -60.82 40.49 15.75
C ARG A 4 -59.92 40.76 14.53
N ILE A 5 -59.20 39.70 14.14
CA ILE A 5 -58.98 39.15 12.78
C ILE A 5 -58.56 40.12 11.66
N SER A 6 -57.37 39.90 11.07
CA SER A 6 -57.24 39.88 9.61
C SER A 6 -56.04 39.05 9.14
N THR A 7 -56.40 37.92 8.55
CA THR A 7 -55.63 36.99 7.73
C THR A 7 -54.81 37.68 6.64
N ARG A 8 -53.50 37.38 6.53
CA ARG A 8 -52.84 37.25 5.21
C ARG A 8 -51.82 36.11 5.22
N ARG A 9 -52.24 35.02 4.57
CA ARG A 9 -51.43 33.90 4.10
C ARG A 9 -50.48 34.38 3.00
N GLY A 10 -49.22 33.93 3.06
CA GLY A 10 -48.26 34.04 1.96
C GLY A 10 -47.33 32.85 2.00
N ILE A 11 -47.81 31.71 1.49
CA ILE A 11 -47.01 30.50 1.27
C ILE A 11 -46.34 30.69 -0.09
N LEU A 12 -45.02 30.92 -0.11
CA LEU A 12 -44.23 30.72 -1.32
C LEU A 12 -43.81 29.25 -1.35
N ALA A 13 -44.62 28.46 -2.07
CA ALA A 13 -44.29 27.11 -2.46
C ALA A 13 -43.08 27.17 -3.41
N GLY A 14 -41.88 26.90 -2.87
CA GLY A 14 -40.69 26.65 -3.67
C GLY A 14 -40.80 25.28 -4.31
N THR A 15 -41.00 25.25 -5.63
CA THR A 15 -41.04 24.05 -6.44
C THR A 15 -39.67 23.36 -6.40
N VAL A 16 -39.54 22.26 -5.64
CA VAL A 16 -38.39 21.37 -5.79
C VAL A 16 -38.63 20.55 -7.05
N ALA A 17 -37.95 20.91 -8.14
CA ALA A 17 -37.86 20.05 -9.29
C ALA A 17 -37.04 18.81 -8.89
N ALA A 18 -37.73 17.75 -8.45
CA ALA A 18 -37.13 16.44 -8.32
C ALA A 18 -36.80 15.95 -9.74
N CYS A 19 -35.53 16.04 -10.12
CA CYS A 19 -35.02 15.33 -11.29
C CYS A 19 -35.13 13.83 -11.00
N VAL A 20 -36.24 13.22 -11.40
CA VAL A 20 -36.39 11.77 -11.47
C VAL A 20 -35.55 11.32 -12.67
N VAL A 21 -34.26 11.05 -12.42
CA VAL A 21 -33.44 10.33 -13.40
C VAL A 21 -33.97 8.89 -13.44
N PRO A 22 -34.32 8.36 -14.61
CA PRO A 22 -34.69 6.95 -14.73
C PRO A 22 -33.53 6.09 -14.19
N ALA A 23 -33.81 5.20 -13.24
CA ALA A 23 -32.83 4.29 -12.66
C ALA A 23 -32.10 3.41 -13.72
N ALA A 24 -32.63 3.34 -14.94
CA ALA A 24 -32.06 2.63 -16.09
C ALA A 24 -30.90 3.36 -16.80
N LEU A 25 -30.57 4.61 -16.44
CA LEU A 25 -29.50 5.39 -17.07
C LEU A 25 -28.33 5.72 -16.13
N LEU A 26 -28.38 5.27 -14.88
CA LEU A 26 -27.20 5.34 -14.04
C LEU A 26 -26.24 4.24 -14.52
N PRO A 27 -24.99 4.57 -14.94
CA PRO A 27 -23.98 3.54 -15.07
C PRO A 27 -23.91 2.79 -13.74
N PRO A 28 -23.68 1.46 -13.74
CA PRO A 28 -23.53 0.73 -12.48
C PRO A 28 -22.52 1.51 -11.64
N LEU A 29 -22.91 1.87 -10.42
CA LEU A 29 -21.99 2.40 -9.42
C LEU A 29 -20.86 1.37 -9.35
N SER A 30 -19.74 1.70 -9.99
CA SER A 30 -18.52 0.92 -9.88
C SER A 30 -18.10 1.14 -8.43
N VAL A 31 -18.54 0.23 -7.57
CA VAL A 31 -18.06 0.13 -6.20
C VAL A 31 -16.59 -0.18 -6.35
N ALA A 32 -15.77 0.87 -6.28
CA ALA A 32 -14.33 0.70 -6.25
C ALA A 32 -14.05 -0.29 -5.12
N PRO A 33 -13.30 -1.37 -5.37
CA PRO A 33 -12.96 -2.31 -4.31
C PRO A 33 -12.33 -1.52 -3.16
N ASP A 34 -12.74 -1.82 -1.93
CA ASP A 34 -12.15 -1.18 -0.76
C ASP A 34 -10.63 -1.32 -0.83
N PRO A 35 -9.87 -0.23 -0.64
CA PRO A 35 -8.43 -0.28 -0.75
C PRO A 35 -7.89 -1.26 0.29
N HIS A 36 -6.98 -2.13 -0.13
CA HIS A 36 -6.32 -3.08 0.75
C HIS A 36 -5.75 -2.34 1.98
N PRO A 37 -5.94 -2.84 3.21
CA PRO A 37 -5.58 -2.13 4.44
C PRO A 37 -4.08 -1.76 4.53
N ASP A 38 -3.22 -2.49 3.81
CA ASP A 38 -1.78 -2.22 3.66
C ASP A 38 -1.39 -1.77 2.24
N ALA A 39 -2.29 -1.19 1.44
CA ALA A 39 -2.01 -0.80 0.05
C ALA A 39 -0.72 0.04 -0.09
N ALA A 40 -0.50 1.00 0.80
CA ALA A 40 0.72 1.81 0.80
C ALA A 40 2.00 0.98 1.06
N LEU A 41 1.95 0.04 2.01
CA LEU A 41 3.07 -0.87 2.28
C LEU A 41 3.37 -1.76 1.07
N LEU A 42 2.34 -2.26 0.39
CA LEU A 42 2.51 -3.10 -0.80
C LEU A 42 3.05 -2.32 -2.00
N GLU A 43 2.60 -1.08 -2.19
CA GLU A 43 3.13 -0.15 -3.20
C GLU A 43 4.63 0.08 -2.99
N LEU A 44 5.02 0.43 -1.76
CA LEU A 44 6.41 0.66 -1.40
C LEU A 44 7.25 -0.62 -1.51
N GLY A 45 6.70 -1.77 -1.13
CA GLY A 45 7.37 -3.06 -1.30
C GLY A 45 7.67 -3.37 -2.77
N ARG A 46 6.71 -3.14 -3.67
CA ARG A 46 6.93 -3.25 -5.12
C ARG A 46 7.97 -2.25 -5.62
N GLU A 47 7.91 -1.01 -5.16
CA GLU A 47 8.89 0.00 -5.53
C GLU A 47 10.31 -0.39 -5.08
N MET A 48 10.46 -1.00 -3.89
CA MET A 48 11.75 -1.54 -3.45
C MET A 48 12.28 -2.60 -4.43
N ASP A 49 11.44 -3.54 -4.86
CA ASP A 49 11.81 -4.60 -5.80
C ASP A 49 12.23 -4.00 -7.16
N ASP A 50 11.47 -3.01 -7.65
CA ASP A 50 11.76 -2.30 -8.91
C ASP A 50 13.08 -1.53 -8.85
N LEU A 51 13.38 -0.85 -7.74
CA LEU A 51 14.62 -0.11 -7.53
C LEU A 51 15.84 -1.03 -7.46
N VAL A 52 15.70 -2.18 -6.79
CA VAL A 52 16.76 -3.20 -6.77
C VAL A 52 17.02 -3.72 -8.18
N ALA A 53 15.97 -4.00 -8.96
CA ALA A 53 16.11 -4.41 -10.36
C ALA A 53 16.83 -3.33 -11.19
N ALA A 54 16.46 -2.06 -11.03
CA ALA A 54 17.05 -0.93 -11.74
C ALA A 54 18.53 -0.70 -11.40
N LEU A 55 18.95 -0.95 -10.16
CA LEU A 55 20.35 -0.83 -9.74
C LEU A 55 21.27 -1.77 -10.54
N TYR A 56 20.80 -2.94 -10.94
CA TYR A 56 21.57 -3.89 -11.76
C TYR A 56 21.79 -3.43 -13.20
N SER A 57 20.97 -2.50 -13.69
CA SER A 57 21.04 -1.95 -15.05
C SER A 57 21.48 -0.49 -15.08
N ALA A 58 22.05 0.04 -13.99
CA ALA A 58 22.48 1.42 -13.93
C ALA A 58 23.74 1.64 -14.79
N ASP A 59 23.67 2.55 -15.76
CA ASP A 59 24.76 2.81 -16.72
C ASP A 59 25.80 3.82 -16.22
N SER A 60 25.55 4.47 -15.08
CA SER A 60 26.48 5.44 -14.48
C SER A 60 26.42 5.43 -12.95
N ASP A 61 27.47 5.97 -12.34
CA ASP A 61 27.54 6.13 -10.89
C ASP A 61 26.49 7.11 -10.38
N GLU A 62 26.21 8.21 -11.11
CA GLU A 62 25.18 9.17 -10.73
C GLU A 62 23.77 8.55 -10.76
N ALA A 63 23.48 7.71 -11.78
CA ALA A 63 22.23 6.98 -11.85
C ALA A 63 22.10 5.99 -10.69
N ARG A 64 23.18 5.29 -10.37
CA ARG A 64 23.25 4.36 -9.23
C ARG A 64 23.04 5.08 -7.90
N ASP A 65 23.67 6.22 -7.69
CA ASP A 65 23.52 7.04 -6.48
C ASP A 65 22.09 7.55 -6.31
N ALA A 66 21.45 8.00 -7.40
CA ALA A 66 20.06 8.43 -7.37
C ALA A 66 19.09 7.29 -7.01
N LEU A 67 19.32 6.10 -7.57
CA LEU A 67 18.54 4.90 -7.25
C LEU A 67 18.75 4.46 -5.79
N CYS A 68 19.99 4.47 -5.30
CA CYS A 68 20.30 4.20 -3.89
C CYS A 68 19.62 5.19 -2.94
N ALA A 69 19.65 6.49 -3.26
CA ALA A 69 18.99 7.52 -2.47
C ALA A 69 17.48 7.32 -2.44
N ARG A 70 16.86 6.97 -3.58
CA ARG A 70 15.42 6.66 -3.62
C ARG A 70 15.09 5.40 -2.84
N TYR A 71 15.92 4.36 -2.96
CA TYR A 71 15.75 3.10 -2.23
C TYR A 71 15.79 3.33 -0.72
N ALA A 72 16.79 4.06 -0.22
CA ALA A 72 16.88 4.44 1.19
C ALA A 72 15.63 5.20 1.68
N ALA A 73 15.14 6.16 0.90
CA ALA A 73 13.93 6.90 1.26
C ALA A 73 12.67 6.01 1.32
N VAL A 74 12.57 5.01 0.46
CA VAL A 74 11.47 4.02 0.51
C VAL A 74 11.61 3.11 1.73
N GLN A 75 12.83 2.66 2.06
CA GLN A 75 13.10 1.87 3.27
C GLN A 75 12.66 2.62 4.54
N ASP A 76 12.97 3.91 4.65
CA ASP A 76 12.56 4.76 5.77
C ASP A 76 11.02 4.84 5.89
N GLN A 77 10.32 4.94 4.77
CA GLN A 77 8.85 4.96 4.75
C GLN A 77 8.26 3.62 5.17
N VAL A 78 8.80 2.50 4.69
CA VAL A 78 8.35 1.16 5.09
C VAL A 78 8.60 0.91 6.58
N ALA A 79 9.71 1.40 7.13
CA ALA A 79 10.09 1.19 8.53
C ALA A 79 9.06 1.75 9.53
N VAL A 80 8.41 2.87 9.19
CA VAL A 80 7.45 3.56 10.08
C VAL A 80 6.01 3.08 9.95
N LEU A 81 5.67 2.37 8.86
CA LEU A 81 4.32 1.86 8.65
C LEU A 81 4.06 0.59 9.49
N VAL A 82 2.86 0.47 10.08
CA VAL A 82 2.46 -0.69 10.86
C VAL A 82 1.62 -1.62 9.98
N PRO A 83 2.08 -2.85 9.73
CA PRO A 83 1.35 -3.79 8.88
C PRO A 83 0.09 -4.26 9.59
N ARG A 84 -1.01 -4.37 8.84
CA ARG A 84 -2.32 -4.82 9.31
C ARG A 84 -2.69 -6.19 8.75
N THR A 85 -1.95 -6.68 7.76
CA THR A 85 -2.12 -7.99 7.16
C THR A 85 -0.78 -8.74 7.08
N PRO A 86 -0.82 -10.07 6.89
CA PRO A 86 0.38 -10.84 6.62
C PRO A 86 1.16 -10.34 5.39
N ALA A 87 0.48 -9.81 4.38
CA ALA A 87 1.13 -9.25 3.19
C ALA A 87 1.97 -8.01 3.54
N GLY A 88 1.43 -7.08 4.34
CA GLY A 88 2.20 -5.94 4.84
C GLY A 88 3.35 -6.36 5.76
N LEU A 89 3.14 -7.40 6.57
CA LEU A 89 4.19 -7.95 7.43
C LEU A 89 5.34 -8.53 6.60
N ALA A 90 5.03 -9.25 5.51
CA ALA A 90 6.04 -9.76 4.59
C ALA A 90 6.94 -8.64 4.05
N VAL A 91 6.38 -7.49 3.65
CA VAL A 91 7.16 -6.33 3.19
C VAL A 91 8.14 -5.84 4.26
N ARG A 92 7.69 -5.71 5.51
CA ARG A 92 8.58 -5.29 6.61
C ARG A 92 9.67 -6.30 6.94
N LEU A 93 9.35 -7.59 6.87
CA LEU A 93 10.33 -8.65 7.09
C LEU A 93 11.37 -8.70 5.97
N ARG A 94 10.97 -8.44 4.71
CA ARG A 94 11.91 -8.26 3.60
C ARG A 94 12.81 -7.03 3.78
N LEU A 95 12.27 -5.93 4.31
CA LEU A 95 13.13 -4.79 4.69
C LEU A 95 14.16 -5.20 5.74
N ALA A 96 13.74 -5.90 6.81
CA ALA A 96 14.65 -6.39 7.84
C ALA A 96 15.72 -7.33 7.25
N TRP A 97 15.34 -8.20 6.32
CA TRP A 97 16.26 -9.05 5.57
C TRP A 97 17.31 -8.23 4.84
N ASN A 98 16.85 -7.23 4.06
CA ASN A 98 17.73 -6.39 3.26
C ASN A 98 18.73 -5.56 4.09
N LEU A 99 18.39 -5.23 5.34
CA LEU A 99 19.27 -4.52 6.27
C LEU A 99 20.24 -5.45 7.02
N SER A 100 19.98 -6.76 7.01
CA SER A 100 20.71 -7.75 7.82
C SER A 100 21.77 -8.55 7.06
N THR A 101 21.60 -8.71 5.75
CA THR A 101 22.51 -9.47 4.88
C THR A 101 23.68 -8.60 4.43
N GLU A 102 24.86 -8.84 5.00
CA GLU A 102 26.08 -8.14 4.62
C GLU A 102 26.79 -8.86 3.44
N LEU A 103 27.22 -8.05 2.46
CA LEU A 103 28.48 -8.17 1.70
C LEU A 103 28.60 -8.96 0.38
N ASP A 104 27.74 -9.92 -0.02
CA ASP A 104 27.91 -10.56 -1.35
C ASP A 104 26.65 -10.64 -2.24
N GLY A 105 25.48 -10.28 -1.72
CA GLY A 105 24.20 -10.28 -2.45
C GLY A 105 23.65 -11.66 -2.82
N THR A 106 24.36 -12.76 -2.52
CA THR A 106 23.92 -14.13 -2.84
C THR A 106 22.68 -14.50 -2.05
N GLU A 107 22.70 -14.24 -0.74
CA GLU A 107 21.56 -14.53 0.15
C GLU A 107 20.37 -13.62 -0.14
N HIS A 108 20.59 -12.35 -0.50
CA HIS A 108 19.54 -11.43 -0.94
C HIS A 108 18.65 -12.01 -2.04
N ARG A 109 19.24 -12.79 -2.96
CA ARG A 109 18.54 -13.29 -4.15
C ARG A 109 17.94 -14.66 -3.97
N PHE A 110 18.65 -15.55 -3.28
CA PHE A 110 18.30 -16.98 -3.25
C PHE A 110 17.84 -17.45 -1.88
N GLY A 111 17.84 -16.56 -0.88
CA GLY A 111 17.61 -16.93 0.51
C GLY A 111 18.87 -17.52 1.17
N PRO A 112 18.72 -18.10 2.37
CA PRO A 112 19.83 -18.60 3.18
C PRO A 112 20.63 -19.69 2.45
N GLN A 113 21.95 -19.59 2.52
CA GLN A 113 22.91 -20.59 2.09
C GLN A 113 23.11 -21.70 3.14
N PRO A 114 23.73 -22.85 2.78
CA PRO A 114 24.02 -23.92 3.73
C PRO A 114 24.84 -23.48 4.94
N TYR A 115 25.62 -22.41 4.81
CA TYR A 115 26.47 -21.86 5.87
C TYR A 115 25.88 -20.62 6.54
N SER A 116 24.67 -20.17 6.19
CA SER A 116 24.03 -19.02 6.86
C SER A 116 23.85 -19.28 8.35
N ASP A 117 23.93 -18.21 9.14
CA ASP A 117 23.62 -18.26 10.55
C ASP A 117 22.12 -18.55 10.79
N ASP A 118 21.79 -18.99 12.01
CA ASP A 118 20.42 -19.36 12.37
C ASP A 118 19.45 -18.16 12.34
N ARG A 119 19.96 -16.94 12.54
CA ARG A 119 19.16 -15.71 12.49
C ARG A 119 18.70 -15.44 11.05
N THR A 120 19.59 -15.56 10.08
CA THR A 120 19.28 -15.46 8.65
C THR A 120 18.24 -16.52 8.28
N ARG A 121 18.46 -17.79 8.62
CA ARG A 121 17.47 -18.85 8.32
C ARG A 121 16.09 -18.56 8.93
N LEU A 122 16.05 -18.13 10.19
CA LEU A 122 14.80 -17.79 10.86
C LEU A 122 14.08 -16.63 10.18
N LEU A 123 14.80 -15.55 9.84
CA LEU A 123 14.20 -14.39 9.19
C LEU A 123 13.62 -14.74 7.82
N TRP A 124 14.31 -15.60 7.06
CA TRP A 124 13.80 -16.11 5.79
C TRP A 124 12.49 -16.89 5.94
N GLU A 125 12.42 -17.82 6.90
CA GLU A 125 11.19 -18.58 7.15
C GLU A 125 10.05 -17.68 7.60
N LEU A 126 10.31 -16.67 8.43
CA LEU A 126 9.28 -15.69 8.82
C LEU A 126 8.71 -14.92 7.61
N ILE A 127 9.55 -14.59 6.62
CA ILE A 127 9.08 -13.98 5.36
C ILE A 127 8.16 -14.95 4.62
N ARG A 128 8.60 -16.21 4.44
CA ARG A 128 7.82 -17.23 3.73
C ARG A 128 6.49 -17.51 4.44
N ASP A 129 6.49 -17.57 5.77
CA ASP A 129 5.28 -17.76 6.57
C ASP A 129 4.29 -16.62 6.37
N ALA A 130 4.75 -15.37 6.41
CA ALA A 130 3.92 -14.20 6.18
C ALA A 130 3.31 -14.19 4.77
N GLU A 131 4.09 -14.58 3.75
CA GLU A 131 3.60 -14.73 2.37
C GLU A 131 2.55 -15.84 2.25
N ARG A 132 2.81 -17.04 2.79
CA ARG A 132 1.83 -18.14 2.81
C ARG A 132 0.53 -17.73 3.49
N LEU A 133 0.60 -17.02 4.62
CA LEU A 133 -0.58 -16.51 5.33
C LEU A 133 -1.35 -15.44 4.55
N SER A 134 -0.69 -14.72 3.64
CA SER A 134 -1.32 -13.72 2.78
C SER A 134 -2.05 -14.29 1.56
N GLY A 135 -1.88 -15.58 1.28
CA GLY A 135 -2.36 -16.19 0.03
C GLY A 135 -1.51 -15.83 -1.19
N ILE A 136 -0.40 -15.12 -1.00
CA ILE A 136 0.66 -14.91 -1.98
C ILE A 136 1.54 -16.17 -1.90
N ALA A 137 1.16 -17.23 -2.60
CA ALA A 137 2.01 -18.42 -2.67
C ALA A 137 3.34 -18.05 -3.37
N ALA A 138 4.44 -18.43 -2.72
CA ALA A 138 5.83 -18.26 -3.16
C ALA A 138 6.14 -18.98 -4.48
#